data_AF-L8HZ18-F1
#
_entry.id   AF-L8HZ18-F1
#
_cell.length_a   1.000
_cell.length_b   1.000
_cell.length_c   1.000
_cell.angle_alpha   90.00
_cell.angle_beta   90.00
_cell.angle_gamma   90.00
#
_symmetry.space_group_name_H-M   'P 1'
#
loop_
_entity.id
_entity.type
_entity.pdbx_description
1 polymer ?
#
loop_
_entity_poly.entity_id
_entity_poly.type
_entity_poly.pdbx_seq_one_letter_code
_entity_poly.pdbx_strand_id
1 'polypeptide(L)'
;MTGIFCIFMWYLLLILYMGQIKGVFGTYEPITYKTGCSLWGIFFIISGISIIRATWYPSQRQLTCAMLVNILCMILAIISMILTIVELSTFKSVSYRNYGQAKLGRQISRVLLSFYPLEVSMALTYSIFGCVGLCRKKEDARTADTEEVEDAF
;
A
#
# COMPACT_ATOMS: atom_id res chain seq x y z
N MET A 1 -5.30 6.43 6.68
CA MET A 1 -4.28 6.98 7.61
C MET A 1 -2.90 6.40 7.37
N THR A 2 -2.78 5.09 7.14
CA THR A 2 -1.52 4.38 6.80
C THR A 2 -0.77 4.97 5.60
N GLY A 3 -1.46 5.31 4.50
CA GLY A 3 -0.80 5.93 3.33
C GLY A 3 -0.08 7.26 3.62
N ILE A 4 -0.69 8.14 4.43
CA ILE A 4 -0.07 9.42 4.84
C ILE A 4 1.17 9.15 5.70
N PHE A 5 1.08 8.19 6.62
CA PHE A 5 2.19 7.77 7.45
C PHE A 5 3.37 7.25 6.60
N CYS A 6 3.12 6.43 5.59
CA CYS A 6 4.16 5.93 4.68
C CYS A 6 4.87 7.07 3.93
N ILE A 7 4.13 8.07 3.46
CA ILE A 7 4.70 9.25 2.79
C ILE A 7 5.53 10.09 3.76
N PHE A 8 5.04 10.31 4.99
CA PHE A 8 5.80 11.03 6.01
C PHE A 8 7.09 10.31 6.38
N MET A 9 7.05 8.99 6.54
CA MET A 9 8.24 8.19 6.82
C MET A 9 9.24 8.19 5.67
N TRP A 10 8.76 8.24 4.42
CA TRP A 10 9.64 8.47 3.26
C TRP A 10 10.35 9.82 3.33
N TYR A 11 9.61 10.88 3.69
CA TYR A 11 10.17 12.22 3.83
C TYR A 11 11.26 12.27 4.91
N LEU A 12 11.07 11.57 6.03
CA LEU A 12 12.10 11.41 7.06
C LEU A 12 13.34 10.66 6.54
N LEU A 13 13.16 9.60 5.76
CA LEU A 13 14.26 8.89 5.09
C LEU A 13 15.01 9.82 4.12
N LEU A 14 14.29 10.70 3.39
CA LEU A 14 14.88 11.68 2.49
C LEU A 14 15.71 12.74 3.24
N ILE A 15 15.22 13.26 4.37
CA ILE A 15 16.00 14.18 5.22
C ILE A 15 17.27 13.51 5.73
N LEU A 16 17.15 12.28 6.24
CA LEU A 16 18.30 11.52 6.74
C LEU A 16 19.33 11.25 5.65
N TYR A 17 18.88 11.07 4.40
CA TYR A 17 19.75 10.90 3.24
C TYR A 17 20.44 12.20 2.81
N MET A 18 19.69 13.30 2.66
CA MET A 18 20.26 14.60 2.28
C MET A 18 21.24 15.14 3.34
N GLY A 19 21.03 14.76 4.60
CA GLY A 19 21.95 15.07 5.70
C GLY A 19 23.24 14.25 5.72
N GLN A 20 23.45 13.31 4.79
CA GLN A 20 24.70 12.54 4.71
C GLN A 20 25.79 13.35 4.01
N ILE A 21 26.85 13.69 4.75
CA ILE A 21 28.00 14.39 4.19
C ILE A 21 28.89 13.38 3.45
N LYS A 22 29.04 13.55 2.12
CA LYS A 22 29.94 12.74 1.27
C LYS A 22 31.32 12.61 1.92
N GLY A 23 31.69 11.39 2.29
CA GLY A 23 33.01 11.03 2.80
C GLY A 23 33.46 9.74 2.13
N VAL A 24 34.79 9.54 2.05
CA VAL A 24 35.47 8.48 1.28
C VAL A 24 35.08 7.05 1.70
N PHE A 25 34.40 6.89 2.84
CA PHE A 25 33.80 5.63 3.26
C PHE A 25 32.27 5.74 3.26
N GLY A 26 31.61 4.84 2.50
CA GLY A 26 30.23 4.37 2.60
C GLY A 26 29.11 5.40 2.80
N THR A 27 28.46 5.81 1.70
CA THR A 27 27.08 6.35 1.70
C THR A 27 26.08 5.23 2.01
N TYR A 28 25.10 5.49 2.86
CA TYR A 28 24.00 4.54 3.05
C TYR A 28 22.95 4.86 1.99
N GLU A 29 22.88 4.01 0.96
CA GLU A 29 21.94 4.10 -0.16
C GLU A 29 20.83 3.06 0.02
N PRO A 30 19.75 3.39 0.74
CA PRO A 30 18.63 2.46 0.90
C PRO A 30 17.95 2.21 -0.45
N ILE A 31 17.70 0.93 -0.76
CA ILE A 31 17.06 0.51 -2.01
C ILE A 31 15.64 1.07 -2.07
N THR A 32 14.92 1.07 -0.95
CA THR A 32 13.56 1.62 -0.83
C THR A 32 13.47 3.10 -1.14
N TYR A 33 14.55 3.86 -0.90
CA TYR A 33 14.64 5.26 -1.32
C TYR A 33 14.83 5.39 -2.83
N LYS A 34 15.76 4.62 -3.41
CA LYS A 34 16.07 4.67 -4.84
C LYS A 34 14.88 4.25 -5.71
N THR A 35 14.07 3.31 -5.23
CA THR A 35 12.84 2.87 -5.89
C THR A 35 11.64 3.76 -5.59
N GLY A 36 11.76 4.70 -4.64
CA GLY A 36 10.64 5.55 -4.21
C GLY A 36 9.50 4.76 -3.58
N CYS A 37 9.80 3.59 -2.99
CA CYS A 37 8.81 2.60 -2.57
C CYS A 37 7.73 3.16 -1.64
N SER A 38 8.12 4.04 -0.72
CA SER A 38 7.19 4.65 0.23
C SER A 38 6.36 5.80 -0.37
N LEU A 39 6.75 6.37 -1.52
CA LEU A 39 5.91 7.31 -2.28
C LEU A 39 4.70 6.60 -2.90
N TRP A 40 4.78 5.28 -3.08
CA TRP A 40 3.65 4.48 -3.54
C TRP A 40 2.50 4.46 -2.51
N GLY A 41 2.73 4.98 -1.29
CA GLY A 41 1.68 5.30 -0.32
C GLY A 41 0.59 6.21 -0.86
N ILE A 42 0.81 6.96 -1.96
CA ILE A 42 -0.25 7.72 -2.63
C ILE A 42 -1.36 6.81 -3.18
N PHE A 43 -1.00 5.61 -3.67
CA PHE A 43 -1.99 4.63 -4.14
C PHE A 43 -2.85 4.12 -2.98
N PHE A 44 -2.26 3.94 -1.79
CA PHE A 44 -3.01 3.57 -0.57
C PHE A 44 -4.02 4.66 -0.18
N ILE A 45 -3.67 5.95 -0.34
CA ILE A 45 -4.60 7.05 -0.11
C ILE A 45 -5.75 7.02 -1.13
N ILE A 46 -5.45 6.84 -2.42
CA ILE A 46 -6.45 6.75 -3.49
C ILE A 46 -7.39 5.55 -3.27
N SER A 47 -6.84 4.41 -2.83
CA SER A 47 -7.62 3.22 -2.46
C SER A 47 -8.59 3.53 -1.32
N GLY A 48 -8.12 4.17 -0.26
CA GLY A 48 -8.96 4.57 0.87
C GLY A 48 -10.10 5.52 0.46
N ILE A 49 -9.82 6.52 -0.39
CA ILE A 49 -10.85 7.44 -0.90
C ILE A 49 -11.86 6.68 -1.76
N SER A 50 -11.39 5.76 -2.61
CA SER A 50 -12.25 4.94 -3.47
C SER A 50 -13.22 4.08 -2.66
N ILE A 51 -12.76 3.51 -1.54
CA ILE A 51 -13.60 2.71 -0.62
C ILE A 51 -14.67 3.59 0.03
N ILE A 52 -14.31 4.76 0.57
CA ILE A 52 -15.28 5.69 1.18
C ILE A 52 -16.31 6.15 0.16
N ARG A 53 -15.87 6.42 -1.08
CA ARG A 53 -16.79 6.83 -2.13
C ARG A 53 -17.76 5.71 -2.51
N ALA A 54 -17.29 4.47 -2.55
CA ALA A 54 -18.11 3.30 -2.85
C ALA A 54 -19.18 3.02 -1.78
N THR A 55 -18.95 3.41 -0.51
CA THR A 55 -19.97 3.26 0.55
C THR A 55 -21.02 4.36 0.52
N TRP A 56 -20.69 5.57 0.09
CA TRP A 56 -21.64 6.68 -0.01
C TRP A 56 -22.53 6.62 -1.26
N TYR A 57 -21.96 6.20 -2.40
CA TYR A 57 -22.68 6.13 -3.67
C TYR A 57 -22.52 4.74 -4.28
N PRO A 58 -23.31 3.74 -3.86
CA PRO A 58 -23.12 2.34 -4.24
C PRO A 58 -23.54 2.07 -5.69
N SER A 59 -22.75 2.53 -6.64
CA SER A 59 -22.84 2.16 -8.05
C SER A 59 -21.92 0.98 -8.35
N GLN A 60 -22.38 0.06 -9.21
CA GLN A 60 -21.65 -1.18 -9.51
C GLN A 60 -20.26 -0.90 -10.10
N ARG A 61 -20.14 0.12 -10.94
CA ARG A 61 -18.85 0.57 -11.51
C ARG A 61 -17.88 1.11 -10.46
N GLN A 62 -18.36 1.88 -9.48
CA GLN A 62 -17.49 2.43 -8.44
C GLN A 62 -16.99 1.33 -7.49
N LEU A 63 -17.83 0.35 -7.17
CA LEU A 63 -17.42 -0.80 -6.35
C LEU A 63 -16.37 -1.66 -7.07
N THR A 64 -16.57 -1.97 -8.36
CA THR A 64 -15.57 -2.70 -9.15
C THR A 64 -14.26 -1.91 -9.31
N CYS A 65 -14.34 -0.60 -9.50
CA CYS A 65 -13.15 0.26 -9.56
C CYS A 65 -12.39 0.25 -8.22
N ALA A 66 -13.10 0.38 -7.10
CA ALA A 66 -12.49 0.30 -5.78
C ALA A 66 -11.80 -1.05 -5.54
N MET A 67 -12.40 -2.16 -5.98
CA MET A 67 -11.79 -3.50 -5.94
C MET A 67 -10.47 -3.56 -6.70
N LEU A 68 -10.44 -3.06 -7.94
CA LEU A 68 -9.24 -3.06 -8.78
C LEU A 68 -8.11 -2.25 -8.14
N VAL A 69 -8.40 -1.04 -7.65
CA VAL A 69 -7.41 -0.20 -6.98
C VAL A 69 -6.88 -0.87 -5.71
N ASN A 70 -7.74 -1.58 -4.99
CA ASN A 70 -7.38 -2.26 -3.75
C ASN A 70 -6.48 -3.50 -3.99
N ILE A 71 -6.76 -4.28 -5.05
CA ILE A 71 -5.89 -5.39 -5.48
C ILE A 71 -4.51 -4.86 -5.91
N LEU A 72 -4.46 -3.76 -6.67
CA LEU A 72 -3.20 -3.11 -7.03
C LEU A 72 -2.43 -2.67 -5.79
N CYS A 73 -3.11 -2.10 -4.79
CA CYS A 73 -2.47 -1.74 -3.52
C CYS A 73 -1.88 -2.95 -2.78
N MET A 74 -2.55 -4.10 -2.78
CA MET A 74 -1.98 -5.32 -2.19
C MET A 74 -0.68 -5.73 -2.88
N ILE A 75 -0.64 -5.73 -4.21
CA ILE A 75 0.55 -6.10 -4.98
C ILE A 75 1.70 -5.14 -4.65
N LEU A 76 1.43 -3.83 -4.66
CA LEU A 76 2.43 -2.80 -4.35
C LEU A 76 2.95 -2.92 -2.90
N ALA A 77 2.09 -3.25 -1.94
CA ALA A 77 2.47 -3.46 -0.54
C ALA A 77 3.37 -4.69 -0.38
N ILE A 78 3.09 -5.80 -1.08
CA ILE A 78 3.92 -7.02 -1.07
C ILE A 78 5.30 -6.74 -1.69
N ILE A 79 5.34 -6.07 -2.85
CA ILE A 79 6.61 -5.68 -3.49
C ILE A 79 7.43 -4.79 -2.56
N SER A 80 6.78 -3.82 -1.92
CA SER A 80 7.43 -2.91 -0.96
C SER A 80 8.00 -3.64 0.25
N MET A 81 7.25 -4.60 0.77
CA MET A 81 7.69 -5.46 1.87
C MET A 81 8.95 -6.25 1.47
N ILE A 82 8.94 -6.89 0.30
CA ILE A 82 10.09 -7.68 -0.19
C ILE A 82 11.32 -6.77 -0.36
N LEU A 83 11.17 -5.61 -1.01
CA LEU A 83 12.26 -4.64 -1.18
C LEU A 83 12.84 -4.18 0.17
N THR A 84 11.98 -3.93 1.15
CA THR A 84 12.38 -3.51 2.50
C THR A 84 13.12 -4.62 3.24
N ILE A 85 12.69 -5.88 3.10
CA ILE A 85 13.39 -7.05 3.66
C ILE A 85 14.76 -7.23 3.01
N VAL A 86 14.86 -7.10 1.68
CA VAL A 86 16.14 -7.19 0.95
C VAL A 86 17.11 -6.08 1.40
N GLU A 87 16.61 -4.87 1.60
CA GLU A 87 17.41 -3.77 2.14
C GLU A 87 17.89 -4.06 3.57
N LEU A 88 17.01 -4.52 4.46
CA LEU A 88 17.34 -4.80 5.85
C LEU A 88 18.30 -5.99 6.02
N SER A 89 18.23 -6.98 5.12
CA SER A 89 19.10 -8.14 5.11
C SER A 89 20.48 -7.87 4.51
N THR A 90 20.60 -6.90 3.60
CA THR A 90 21.88 -6.53 2.98
C THR A 90 22.68 -5.60 3.89
N PHE A 91 23.53 -6.16 4.75
CA PHE A 91 24.46 -5.37 5.57
C PHE A 91 25.72 -4.99 4.76
N LYS A 92 25.72 -3.82 4.14
CA LYS A 92 26.98 -3.16 3.73
C LYS A 92 27.57 -2.40 4.91
N SER A 93 28.86 -2.58 5.18
CA SER A 93 29.60 -1.85 6.20
C SER A 93 29.59 -0.35 5.91
N VAL A 94 28.85 0.42 6.71
CA VAL A 94 28.73 1.88 6.57
C VAL A 94 29.88 2.54 7.32
N SER A 95 30.35 3.68 6.83
CA SER A 95 31.35 4.50 7.54
C SER A 95 30.88 4.95 8.91
N TYR A 96 31.79 4.92 9.88
CA TYR A 96 31.54 5.30 11.28
C TYR A 96 30.91 6.71 11.40
N ARG A 97 31.28 7.65 10.53
CA ARG A 97 30.74 9.03 10.53
C ARG A 97 29.25 9.10 10.21
N ASN A 98 28.75 8.20 9.36
CA ASN A 98 27.34 8.15 8.93
C ASN A 98 26.57 7.02 9.63
N TYR A 99 27.19 6.32 10.58
CA TYR A 99 26.62 5.15 11.25
C TYR A 99 25.32 5.45 12.01
N GLY A 100 25.27 6.60 12.70
CA GLY A 100 24.07 7.03 13.44
C GLY A 100 22.86 7.26 12.52
N GLN A 101 23.05 7.99 11.42
CA GLN A 101 21.99 8.24 10.43
C GLN A 101 21.55 6.95 9.73
N ALA A 102 22.49 6.06 9.37
CA ALA A 102 22.17 4.77 8.75
C ALA A 102 21.43 3.81 9.72
N LYS A 103 21.72 3.90 11.03
CA LYS A 103 21.00 3.13 12.06
C LYS A 103 19.57 3.63 12.23
N LEU A 104 19.36 4.95 12.26
CA LEU A 104 18.04 5.58 12.30
C LEU A 104 17.21 5.25 11.06
N GLY A 105 17.78 5.39 9.86
CA GLY A 105 17.12 5.03 8.61
C GLY A 105 16.64 3.58 8.60
N ARG A 106 17.48 2.64 9.06
CA ARG A 106 17.08 1.23 9.21
C ARG A 106 15.99 1.00 10.23
N GLN A 107 15.95 1.75 11.33
CA GLN A 107 14.83 1.65 12.27
C GLN A 107 13.53 2.13 11.63
N ILE A 108 13.55 3.23 10.88
CA ILE A 108 12.39 3.71 10.13
C ILE A 108 11.93 2.64 9.13
N SER A 109 12.85 2.03 8.36
CA SER A 109 12.52 0.94 7.43
C SER A 109 11.89 -0.28 8.15
N ARG A 110 12.33 -0.63 9.37
CA ARG A 110 11.69 -1.69 10.18
C ARG A 110 10.29 -1.32 10.63
N VAL A 111 10.06 -0.05 11.00
CA VAL A 111 8.73 0.44 11.33
C VAL A 111 7.83 0.35 10.10
N LEU A 112 8.27 0.81 8.92
CA LEU A 112 7.48 0.63 7.69
C LEU A 112 7.17 -0.84 7.40
N LEU A 113 8.14 -1.73 7.63
CA LEU A 113 7.95 -3.17 7.44
C LEU A 113 6.80 -3.74 8.26
N SER A 114 6.53 -3.24 9.47
CA SER A 114 5.38 -3.68 10.25
C SER A 114 4.04 -3.12 9.76
N PHE A 115 4.05 -2.00 9.03
CA PHE A 115 2.82 -1.36 8.50
C PHE A 115 2.37 -1.95 7.16
N TYR A 116 3.28 -2.46 6.31
CA TYR A 116 2.89 -3.08 5.04
C TYR A 116 1.94 -4.29 5.18
N PRO A 117 2.12 -5.23 6.12
CA PRO A 117 1.16 -6.32 6.36
C PRO A 117 -0.22 -5.82 6.80
N LEU A 118 -0.24 -4.70 7.55
CA LEU A 118 -1.48 -4.10 8.04
C LEU A 118 -2.29 -3.52 6.86
N GLU A 119 -1.61 -2.88 5.90
CA GLU A 119 -2.23 -2.42 4.65
C GLU A 119 -2.78 -3.59 3.83
N VAL A 120 -2.01 -4.67 3.67
CA VAL A 120 -2.46 -5.89 2.99
C VAL A 120 -3.70 -6.49 3.67
N SER A 121 -3.71 -6.53 5.00
CA SER A 121 -4.84 -7.09 5.77
C SER A 121 -6.12 -6.26 5.60
N MET A 122 -6.01 -4.93 5.66
CA MET A 122 -7.15 -4.04 5.42
C MET A 122 -7.66 -4.20 3.99
N ALA A 123 -6.76 -4.15 3.01
CA ALA A 123 -7.10 -4.31 1.61
C ALA A 123 -7.80 -5.65 1.33
N LEU A 124 -7.29 -6.76 1.87
CA LEU A 124 -7.89 -8.08 1.76
C LEU A 124 -9.31 -8.10 2.34
N THR A 125 -9.49 -7.53 3.54
CA THR A 125 -10.79 -7.47 4.21
C THR A 125 -11.82 -6.73 3.36
N TYR A 126 -11.50 -5.53 2.87
CA TYR A 126 -12.39 -4.76 1.99
C TYR A 126 -12.66 -5.46 0.65
N SER A 127 -11.67 -6.17 0.11
CA SER A 127 -11.84 -6.93 -1.13
C SER A 127 -12.81 -8.10 -0.94
N ILE A 128 -12.73 -8.82 0.19
CA ILE A 128 -13.65 -9.92 0.51
C ILE A 128 -15.08 -9.37 0.65
N PHE A 129 -15.26 -8.33 1.47
CA PHE A 129 -16.61 -7.77 1.72
C PHE A 129 -17.28 -7.24 0.46
N GLY A 130 -16.55 -6.50 -0.39
CA GLY A 130 -17.18 -6.01 -1.61
C GLY A 130 -17.31 -7.08 -2.70
N CYS A 131 -16.52 -8.16 -2.70
CA CYS A 131 -16.81 -9.34 -3.53
C CYS A 131 -18.14 -10.00 -3.11
N VAL A 132 -18.36 -10.20 -1.81
CA VAL A 132 -19.65 -10.72 -1.29
C VAL A 132 -20.80 -9.79 -1.68
N GLY A 133 -20.63 -8.48 -1.55
CA GLY A 133 -21.63 -7.49 -1.97
C GLY A 133 -21.93 -7.52 -3.48
N LEU A 134 -20.92 -7.72 -4.33
CA LEU A 134 -21.09 -7.87 -5.78
C LEU A 134 -21.82 -9.16 -6.16
N CYS A 135 -21.49 -10.28 -5.51
CA CYS A 135 -22.15 -11.56 -5.72
C CYS A 135 -23.64 -11.47 -5.39
N ARG A 136 -24.00 -10.90 -4.22
CA ARG A 136 -25.40 -10.79 -3.80
C ARG A 136 -26.22 -9.93 -4.77
N LYS A 137 -25.68 -8.78 -5.20
CA LYS A 137 -26.37 -7.90 -6.15
C LYS A 137 -26.56 -8.54 -7.54
N LYS A 138 -25.64 -9.43 -7.96
CA LYS A 138 -25.76 -10.18 -9.22
C LYS A 138 -26.82 -11.27 -9.12
N GLU A 139 -26.98 -11.87 -7.95
CA GLU A 139 -28.02 -12.85 -7.65
C GLU A 139 -29.39 -12.19 -7.65
N ASP A 140 -29.57 -11.07 -6.93
CA ASP A 140 -30.80 -10.28 -6.89
C ASP A 140 -31.26 -9.83 -8.30
N ALA A 141 -30.32 -9.43 -9.16
CA ALA A 141 -30.63 -9.03 -10.54
C ALA A 141 -31.09 -10.21 -11.41
N ARG A 142 -30.56 -11.42 -11.18
CA ARG A 142 -30.98 -12.62 -11.93
C ARG A 142 -32.36 -13.10 -11.54
N THR A 143 -32.71 -13.04 -10.25
CA THR A 143 -34.05 -13.40 -9.78
C THR A 143 -35.10 -12.45 -10.35
N ALA A 144 -34.84 -11.15 -10.37
CA ALA A 144 -35.74 -10.16 -10.99
C ALA A 144 -35.97 -10.42 -12.48
N ASP A 145 -34.92 -10.70 -13.26
CA ASP A 145 -35.04 -11.05 -14.68
C ASP A 145 -35.85 -12.35 -14.90
N THR A 146 -35.86 -13.26 -13.92
CA THR A 146 -36.59 -14.54 -14.03
C THR A 146 -38.08 -14.35 -13.71
N GLU A 147 -38.41 -13.56 -12.69
CA GLU A 147 -39.80 -13.24 -12.34
C GLU A 147 -40.52 -12.45 -13.46
N GLU A 148 -39.85 -11.48 -14.10
CA GLU A 148 -40.47 -10.75 -15.23
C GLU A 148 -40.73 -11.62 -16.46
N VAL A 149 -39.95 -12.70 -16.65
CA VAL A 149 -40.19 -13.65 -17.75
C VAL A 149 -41.35 -14.59 -17.44
N GLU A 150 -41.57 -14.93 -16.16
CA GLU A 150 -42.72 -15.74 -15.73
C GLU A 150 -44.03 -14.95 -15.75
N ASP A 151 -44.02 -13.65 -15.40
CA ASP A 151 -45.22 -12.78 -15.44
C ASP A 151 -45.64 -12.37 -16.87
N ALA A 152 -44.75 -12.52 -17.85
CA ALA A 152 -45.01 -12.18 -19.25
C ALA A 152 -45.69 -13.30 -20.07
N PHE A 153 -46.01 -14.45 -19.46
CA PHE A 153 -46.58 -15.64 -20.10
C PHE A 153 -47.97 -16.00 -19.56
#